data_AF-A0ABD4ZGN7-F1
#
_entry.id   AF-A0ABD4ZGN7-F1
#
_cell.length_a   1.000
_cell.length_b   1.000
_cell.length_c   1.000
_cell.angle_alpha   90.00
_cell.angle_beta   90.00
_cell.angle_gamma   90.00
#
_symmetry.space_group_name_H-M   'P 1'
#
loop_
_entity.id
_entity.type
_entity.pdbx_description
1 polymer ?
#
loop_
_entity_poly.entity_id
_entity_poly.type
_entity_poly.pdbx_seq_one_letter_code
_entity_poly.pdbx_strand_id
1 'polypeptide(L)' 'FAAMNGWGHFEKLQQYFSDDRIYGGTAMIATVLNGPGDVDFIGKVGVGTMNMCALNEQVSNVELAMRDDFKAAGLNPT' A
#
# COMPACT_ATOMS: atom_id res chain seq x y z
N PHE A 1 2.92 4.85 -3.08
CA PHE A 1 1.77 4.10 -2.56
C PHE A 1 1.52 4.50 -1.12
N ALA A 2 0.27 4.73 -0.73
CA ALA A 2 -0.12 5.07 0.63
C ALA A 2 -1.28 4.17 1.09
N ALA A 3 -1.05 3.39 2.17
CA ALA A 3 -2.05 2.55 2.83
C ALA A 3 -2.43 3.06 4.23
N MET A 4 -2.39 4.38 4.41
CA MET A 4 -2.69 5.01 5.69
C MET A 4 -4.20 5.04 5.91
N ASN A 5 -4.65 4.62 7.10
CA ASN A 5 -6.05 4.76 7.50
C ASN A 5 -6.43 6.24 7.64
N GLY A 6 -7.68 6.56 7.31
CA GLY A 6 -8.25 7.91 7.43
C GLY A 6 -8.33 8.68 6.10
N TRP A 7 -8.83 9.91 6.18
CA TRP A 7 -9.08 10.80 5.05
C TRP A 7 -8.16 12.04 5.12
N GLY A 8 -7.90 12.68 3.97
CA GLY A 8 -7.11 13.92 3.91
C GLY A 8 -5.62 13.73 3.61
N HIS A 9 -5.17 12.49 3.36
CA HIS A 9 -3.76 12.18 3.12
C HIS A 9 -3.34 12.51 1.69
N PHE A 10 -4.22 12.33 0.70
CA PHE A 10 -3.88 12.54 -0.70
C PHE A 10 -3.68 14.02 -1.03
N GLU A 11 -4.47 14.92 -0.43
CA GLU A 11 -4.35 16.38 -0.57
C GLU A 11 -2.99 16.89 -0.08
N LYS A 12 -2.40 16.22 0.92
CA LYS A 12 -1.03 16.50 1.38
C LYS A 12 0.00 15.93 0.42
N LEU A 13 -0.19 14.71 -0.08
CA LEU A 13 0.73 14.07 -1.02
C LEU A 13 0.80 14.82 -2.36
N GLN A 14 -0.32 15.37 -2.84
CA GLN A 14 -0.41 16.16 -4.07
C GLN A 14 0.47 17.43 -4.04
N GLN A 15 0.89 17.90 -2.87
CA GLN A 15 1.82 19.04 -2.75
C GLN A 15 3.26 18.66 -3.16
N TYR A 16 3.57 17.37 -3.23
CA TYR A 16 4.93 16.85 -3.45
C TYR A 16 5.05 15.90 -4.64
N PHE A 17 3.94 15.29 -5.06
CA PHE A 17 3.90 14.31 -6.14
C PHE A 17 2.79 14.67 -7.14
N SER A 18 3.04 14.40 -8.42
CA SER A 18 2.00 14.49 -9.44
C SER A 18 0.96 13.38 -9.28
N ASP A 19 -0.27 13.63 -9.74
CA ASP A 19 -1.38 12.69 -9.57
C ASP A 19 -1.12 11.31 -10.18
N ASP A 20 -0.34 11.23 -11.27
CA ASP A 20 0.08 9.98 -11.91
C ASP A 20 1.08 9.15 -11.09
N ARG A 21 1.55 9.68 -9.95
CA ARG A 21 2.49 9.02 -9.03
C ARG A 21 1.86 8.72 -7.67
N ILE A 22 0.59 9.03 -7.47
CA ILE A 22 -0.12 8.79 -6.22
C ILE A 22 -1.01 7.56 -6.39
N TYR A 23 -0.77 6.58 -5.53
CA TYR A 23 -1.55 5.34 -5.46
C TYR A 23 -2.02 5.16 -4.02
N GLY A 24 -3.32 4.98 -3.85
CA GLY A 24 -3.99 4.70 -2.60
C GLY A 24 -4.26 3.22 -2.42
N GLY A 25 -4.56 2.83 -1.18
CA GLY A 25 -4.96 1.46 -0.89
C GLY A 25 -5.30 1.22 0.57
N THR A 26 -5.77 0.01 0.84
CA THR A 26 -6.01 -0.48 2.21
C THR A 26 -5.22 -1.75 2.40
N ALA A 27 -4.34 -1.81 3.39
CA ALA A 27 -3.60 -3.02 3.75
C ALA A 27 -4.32 -3.76 4.89
N MET A 28 -4.73 -5.00 4.63
CA MET A 28 -5.29 -5.92 5.61
C MET A 28 -4.17 -6.76 6.22
N ILE A 29 -3.25 -6.09 6.91
CA ILE A 29 -2.04 -6.67 7.50
C ILE A 29 -1.98 -6.21 8.95
N ALA A 30 -1.85 -7.16 9.87
CA ALA A 30 -1.75 -6.88 11.29
C ALA A 30 -0.30 -7.02 11.75
N THR A 31 0.29 -5.92 12.23
CA THR A 31 1.62 -5.91 12.84
C THR A 31 1.58 -5.16 14.16
N VAL A 32 2.46 -5.54 15.07
CA VAL A 32 2.67 -4.86 16.35
C VAL A 32 4.14 -4.51 16.47
N LEU A 33 4.44 -3.25 16.79
CA LEU A 33 5.78 -2.79 17.12
C LEU A 33 5.93 -2.83 18.64
N ASN A 34 6.60 -3.85 19.17
CA ASN A 34 6.81 -4.00 20.61
C ASN A 34 7.94 -3.10 21.11
N GLY A 35 8.89 -2.76 20.23
CA GLY A 35 10.03 -1.90 20.53
C GLY A 35 10.85 -1.56 19.27
N PRO A 36 11.94 -0.78 19.40
CA PRO A 36 12.77 -0.40 18.26
C PRO A 36 13.33 -1.63 17.52
N GLY A 37 12.89 -1.85 16.28
CA GLY A 37 13.32 -2.98 15.45
C GLY A 37 12.64 -4.32 15.78
N ASP A 38 11.71 -4.35 16.73
CA ASP A 38 10.97 -5.55 17.12
C ASP A 38 9.51 -5.46 16.63
N VAL A 39 9.24 -6.15 15.52
CA VAL A 39 7.95 -6.16 14.84
C VAL A 39 7.42 -7.58 14.77
N ASP A 40 6.26 -7.78 15.38
CA ASP A 40 5.50 -9.02 15.26
C ASP A 40 4.47 -8.91 14.14
N PHE A 41 4.40 -9.95 13.30
CA PHE A 41 3.33 -10.11 12.31
C PHE A 41 2.29 -11.06 12.87
N ILE A 42 1.04 -10.59 12.98
CA ILE A 42 -0.06 -11.41 13.48
C ILE A 42 -0.61 -12.25 12.32
N GLY A 43 -0.61 -13.57 12.50
CA GLY A 43 -1.12 -14.53 11.51
C GLY A 43 -0.01 -15.28 10.77
N LYS A 44 -0.39 -16.05 9.75
CA LYS A 44 0.58 -16.79 8.92
C LYS A 44 1.26 -15.85 7.94
N VAL A 45 2.54 -16.09 7.67
CA VAL A 45 3.29 -15.33 6.66
C VAL A 45 2.58 -15.45 5.29
N GLY A 46 2.46 -14.32 4.58
CA GLY A 46 1.91 -14.27 3.23
C GLY A 46 0.38 -14.33 3.11
N VAL A 47 -0.37 -14.25 4.22
CA VAL A 47 -1.85 -14.22 4.19
C VAL A 47 -2.44 -12.82 4.20
N GLY A 48 -1.61 -11.80 4.43
CA GLY A 48 -2.03 -10.42 4.35
C GLY A 48 -2.53 -10.09 2.94
N THR A 49 -3.59 -9.30 2.84
CA THR A 49 -4.11 -8.83 1.56
C THR A 49 -4.10 -7.31 1.51
N MET A 50 -4.19 -6.74 0.31
CA MET A 50 -4.32 -5.31 0.17
C MET A 50 -5.15 -4.94 -1.06
N ASN A 51 -5.79 -3.76 -1.02
CA ASN A 51 -6.43 -3.16 -2.19
C ASN A 51 -5.58 -2.00 -2.68
N MET A 52 -5.51 -1.79 -4.00
CA MET A 52 -4.77 -0.69 -4.61
C MET A 52 -5.62 0.07 -5.63
N CYS A 53 -5.41 1.38 -5.75
CA CYS A 53 -6.03 2.21 -6.77
C CYS A 53 -5.16 3.43 -7.08
N ALA A 54 -5.05 3.81 -8.35
CA ALA A 54 -4.40 5.06 -8.77
C ALA A 54 -5.31 6.27 -8.50
N LEU A 55 -4.74 7.38 -8.03
CA LEU A 55 -5.49 8.61 -7.78
C LEU A 55 -6.15 9.15 -9.05
N ASN A 56 -5.49 9.01 -10.20
CA ASN A 56 -5.97 9.46 -11.50
C ASN A 56 -6.90 8.46 -12.20
N GLU A 57 -7.24 7.34 -11.56
CA GLU A 57 -8.11 6.27 -12.09
C GLU A 57 -7.60 5.62 -13.38
N GLN A 58 -6.32 5.81 -13.74
CA GLN A 58 -5.72 5.23 -14.94
C GLN A 58 -4.74 4.12 -14.58
N VAL A 59 -4.96 2.92 -15.15
CA VAL A 59 -4.03 1.81 -15.01
C VAL A 59 -2.77 2.09 -15.80
N SER A 60 -1.65 2.23 -15.09
CA SER A 60 -0.34 2.54 -15.68
C SER A 60 0.62 1.36 -15.62
N ASN A 61 1.65 1.36 -16.46
CA ASN A 61 2.71 0.33 -16.40
C ASN A 61 3.41 0.31 -15.03
N VAL A 62 3.50 1.47 -14.37
CA VAL A 62 4.08 1.59 -13.03
C VAL A 62 3.19 0.92 -11.99
N GLU A 63 1.87 1.08 -12.09
CA GLU A 63 0.90 0.41 -11.22
C GLU A 63 0.99 -1.11 -11.36
N LEU A 64 1.02 -1.61 -12.60
CA LEU A 64 1.12 -3.04 -12.88
C LEU A 64 2.44 -3.62 -12.33
N ALA A 65 3.57 -2.93 -12.54
CA ALA A 65 4.85 -3.34 -11.98
C ALA A 65 4.84 -3.36 -10.45
N MET A 66 4.24 -2.34 -9.82
CA MET A 66 4.10 -2.26 -8.36
C MET A 66 3.22 -3.39 -7.80
N ARG A 67 2.09 -3.66 -8.47
CA ARG A 67 1.20 -4.78 -8.11
C ARG A 67 1.94 -6.12 -8.19
N ASP A 68 2.69 -6.35 -9.26
CA ASP A 68 3.41 -7.60 -9.45
C ASP A 68 4.53 -7.78 -8.41
N ASP A 69 5.22 -6.70 -8.05
CA ASP A 69 6.22 -6.69 -6.97
C ASP A 69 5.59 -7.02 -5.60
N PHE A 70 4.47 -6.37 -5.27
CA PHE A 70 3.74 -6.63 -4.02
C PHE A 70 3.17 -8.05 -3.96
N LYS A 71 2.74 -8.61 -5.09
CA LYS A 71 2.31 -10.00 -5.18
C LYS A 71 3.47 -10.96 -4.94
N ALA A 72 4.64 -10.70 -5.52
CA ALA A 72 5.85 -11.49 -5.28
C ALA A 72 6.29 -11.45 -3.81
N ALA A 73 6.06 -10.33 -3.13
CA ALA A 73 6.31 -10.17 -1.69
C ALA A 73 5.26 -10.82 -0.77
N GLY A 74 4.19 -11.42 -1.32
CA GLY A 74 3.13 -12.06 -0.53
C GLY A 74 2.14 -11.09 0.13
N LEU A 75 2.01 -9.87 -0.39
CA LEU A 75 1.05 -8.86 0.09
C LEU A 75 -0.33 -8.97 -0.58
N ASN A 76 -0.45 -9.79 -1.62
CA ASN A 76 -1.68 -10.15 -2.32
C ASN A 76 -2.57 -8.94 -2.68
N PRO A 77 -2.12 -8.05 -3.57
CA PRO A 77 -2.90 -6.89 -4.00
C PRO A 77 -4.08 -7.28 -4.91
N THR A 78 -5.22 -6.61 -4.73
CA THR A 78 -6.40 -6.61 -5.60
C THR A 78 -6.75 -5.23 -6.12
#